data_AF-A0A1L9VED2-F1
#
_entry.id   AF-A0A1L9VED2-F1
#
_cell.length_a   1.000
_cell.length_b   1.000
_cell.length_c   1.000
_cell.angle_alpha   90.00
_cell.angle_beta   90.00
_cell.angle_gamma   90.00
#
_symmetry.space_group_name_H-M   'P 1'
#
loop_
_entity.id
_entity.type
_entity.pdbx_description
1 polymer ?
#
loop_
_entity_poly.entity_id
_entity_poly.type
_entity_poly.pdbx_seq_one_letter_code
_entity_poly.pdbx_strand_id
1 'polypeptide(L)'
;MPIEFVDSKDNNWVGDQKAYLSVKLWCSFNLPPGPYSCLQYTLDSCEHSENQVIADQQRCPFEMSLHEFVAFGCLRTGNRVQRHNMIRELALSTLSMNEEAIGVLFRQAAWESSTPSPDSELREAHLAFAHNGLGDRLLEYLDQKLGSIEANWNEHHTLHTLVILGLRALSLLEGFSTVERAVTFLRRSRKTSLKWCEDLAATLGTQTDAHSKTQQLLIVNIGGCLSTYVCSRAAAPSTSPGKLSSRPPTSGVH
;
A
#
# COMPACT_ATOMS: atom_id res chain seq x y z
N MET A 1 29.82 -14.77 -28.98
CA MET A 1 29.39 -15.60 -27.84
C MET A 1 28.54 -14.73 -26.92
N PRO A 2 27.31 -15.14 -26.56
CA PRO A 2 26.57 -14.46 -25.51
C PRO A 2 27.31 -14.62 -24.17
N ILE A 3 27.26 -13.58 -23.34
CA ILE A 3 27.86 -13.58 -22.00
C ILE A 3 26.89 -14.31 -21.07
N GLU A 4 27.35 -15.38 -20.42
CA GLU A 4 26.56 -16.16 -19.46
C GLU A 4 26.95 -15.75 -18.04
N PHE A 5 25.94 -15.53 -17.19
CA PHE A 5 26.11 -15.15 -15.79
C PHE A 5 25.73 -16.34 -14.89
N VAL A 6 26.51 -16.57 -13.83
CA VAL A 6 26.26 -17.59 -12.81
C VAL A 6 25.89 -16.91 -11.50
N ASP A 7 24.81 -17.35 -10.86
CA ASP A 7 24.51 -16.98 -9.49
C ASP A 7 25.49 -17.68 -8.55
N SER A 8 26.32 -16.91 -7.83
CA SER A 8 27.34 -17.43 -6.93
C SER A 8 26.78 -18.05 -5.64
N LYS A 9 25.53 -17.75 -5.27
CA LYS A 9 24.88 -18.34 -4.10
C LYS A 9 24.26 -19.69 -4.41
N ASP A 10 23.53 -19.78 -5.51
CA ASP A 10 22.78 -20.97 -5.89
C ASP A 10 23.54 -21.88 -6.86
N ASN A 11 24.72 -21.45 -7.32
CA ASN A 11 25.59 -22.13 -8.29
C ASN A 11 24.86 -22.57 -9.56
N ASN A 12 23.87 -21.76 -9.98
CA ASN A 12 23.02 -22.01 -11.14
C ASN A 12 23.26 -20.93 -12.21
N TRP A 13 23.19 -21.31 -13.48
CA TRP A 13 23.26 -20.35 -14.58
C TRP A 13 21.98 -19.52 -14.60
N VAL A 14 22.13 -18.21 -14.81
CA VAL A 14 20.99 -17.29 -14.93
C VAL A 14 20.09 -17.69 -16.12
N GLY A 15 20.68 -18.28 -17.17
CA GLY A 15 19.92 -18.82 -18.31
C GLY A 15 19.07 -20.06 -17.99
N ASP A 16 19.41 -20.81 -16.94
CA ASP A 16 18.70 -22.03 -16.53
C ASP A 16 17.60 -21.76 -15.48
N GLN A 17 17.50 -20.52 -14.98
CA GLN A 17 16.42 -20.09 -14.09
C GLN A 17 15.09 -20.02 -14.86
N LYS A 18 14.36 -21.14 -14.88
CA LYS A 18 13.00 -21.24 -15.45
C LYS A 18 11.92 -20.68 -14.54
N ALA A 19 12.21 -20.52 -13.25
CA ALA A 19 11.32 -19.88 -12.30
C ALA A 19 11.56 -18.36 -12.34
N TYR A 20 10.52 -17.58 -12.64
CA TYR A 20 10.59 -16.15 -12.44
C TYR A 20 10.91 -15.87 -10.96
N LEU A 21 12.05 -15.23 -10.69
CA LEU A 21 12.36 -14.72 -9.36
C LEU A 21 11.28 -13.71 -8.97
N SER A 22 10.33 -14.17 -8.17
CA SER A 22 9.23 -13.34 -7.70
C SER A 22 9.62 -12.71 -6.38
N VAL A 23 9.85 -11.40 -6.39
CA VAL A 23 10.01 -10.62 -5.15
C VAL A 23 8.70 -10.53 -4.34
N LYS A 24 7.59 -11.08 -4.87
CA LYS A 24 6.26 -11.00 -4.25
C LYS A 24 6.22 -11.51 -2.82
N LEU A 25 6.95 -12.59 -2.52
CA LEU A 25 7.03 -13.13 -1.15
C LEU A 25 7.65 -12.11 -0.18
N TRP A 26 8.66 -11.36 -0.63
CA TRP A 26 9.32 -10.32 0.17
C TRP A 26 8.55 -9.00 0.23
N CYS A 27 7.58 -8.82 -0.69
CA CYS A 27 6.72 -7.64 -0.75
C CYS A 27 5.31 -7.91 -0.20
N SER A 28 5.08 -9.08 0.41
CA SER A 28 3.81 -9.41 1.05
C SER A 28 3.88 -9.12 2.54
N PHE A 29 2.91 -8.37 3.02
CA PHE A 29 2.80 -8.06 4.44
C PHE A 29 2.25 -9.27 5.21
N ASN A 30 2.71 -9.41 6.44
CA ASN A 30 2.16 -10.39 7.37
C ASN A 30 1.04 -9.75 8.18
N LEU A 31 -0.06 -10.46 8.34
CA LEU A 31 -1.12 -10.07 9.25
C LEU A 31 -0.65 -10.19 10.70
N PRO A 32 -1.08 -9.26 11.58
CA PRO A 32 -0.83 -9.40 13.00
C PRO A 32 -1.56 -10.65 13.55
N PRO A 33 -1.10 -11.21 14.67
CA PRO A 33 -1.83 -12.26 15.38
C PRO A 33 -3.24 -11.79 15.72
N GLY A 34 -4.26 -12.58 15.40
CA GLY A 34 -5.65 -12.24 15.69
C GLY A 34 -6.66 -12.98 14.82
N PRO A 35 -7.92 -12.53 14.77
CA PRO A 35 -8.98 -13.22 14.04
C PRO A 35 -8.70 -13.31 12.53
N TYR A 36 -8.00 -12.33 11.96
CA TYR A 36 -7.67 -12.33 10.53
C TYR A 36 -6.51 -13.24 10.16
N SER A 37 -5.77 -13.84 11.10
CA SER A 37 -4.57 -14.64 10.77
C SER A 37 -4.87 -15.81 9.83
N CYS A 38 -6.10 -16.37 9.87
CA CYS A 38 -6.54 -17.42 8.95
C CYS A 38 -6.69 -16.95 7.48
N LEU A 39 -6.69 -15.64 7.23
CA LEU A 39 -6.86 -15.01 5.93
C LEU A 39 -5.54 -14.52 5.30
N GLN A 40 -4.38 -14.93 5.83
CA GLN A 40 -3.05 -14.55 5.30
C GLN A 40 -2.90 -14.86 3.80
N TYR A 41 -3.51 -15.95 3.32
CA TYR A 41 -3.47 -16.32 1.89
C TYR A 41 -4.03 -15.23 0.96
N THR A 42 -4.94 -14.39 1.47
CA THR A 42 -5.53 -13.27 0.73
C THR A 42 -4.53 -12.11 0.57
N LEU A 43 -3.46 -12.13 1.37
CA LEU A 43 -2.35 -11.19 1.26
C LEU A 43 -1.26 -11.69 0.32
N ASP A 44 -0.99 -12.99 0.38
CA ASP A 44 0.08 -13.64 -0.37
C ASP A 44 -0.23 -13.69 -1.88
N SER A 45 -1.51 -13.71 -2.25
CA SER A 45 -1.96 -13.77 -3.64
C SER A 45 -3.29 -13.02 -3.86
N CYS A 46 -3.60 -12.78 -5.13
CA CYS A 46 -4.90 -12.27 -5.58
C CYS A 46 -5.61 -13.29 -6.50
N GLU A 47 -5.16 -14.55 -6.46
CA GLU A 47 -5.61 -15.61 -7.38
C GLU A 47 -6.89 -16.29 -6.89
N HIS A 48 -7.23 -16.13 -5.61
CA HIS A 48 -8.46 -16.63 -5.05
C HIS A 48 -9.68 -15.90 -5.63
N SER A 49 -10.79 -16.63 -5.71
CA SER A 49 -12.07 -16.09 -6.19
C SER A 49 -13.00 -15.75 -5.02
N GLU A 50 -13.97 -14.85 -5.26
CA GLU A 50 -15.01 -14.54 -4.28
C GLU A 50 -15.81 -15.79 -3.89
N ASN A 51 -16.10 -16.66 -4.86
CA ASN A 51 -16.78 -17.94 -4.62
C ASN A 51 -15.99 -18.84 -3.67
N GLN A 52 -14.66 -18.85 -3.78
CA GLN A 52 -13.80 -19.60 -2.88
C GLN A 52 -13.87 -19.04 -1.45
N VAL A 53 -13.83 -17.71 -1.30
CA VAL A 53 -13.98 -17.05 0.03
C VAL A 53 -15.32 -17.42 0.66
N ILE A 54 -16.42 -17.36 -0.11
CA ILE A 54 -17.76 -17.70 0.38
C ILE A 54 -17.86 -19.19 0.74
N ALA A 55 -17.27 -20.08 -0.07
CA ALA A 55 -17.23 -21.51 0.24
C ALA A 55 -16.46 -21.80 1.53
N ASP A 56 -15.41 -21.03 1.80
CA ASP A 56 -14.58 -21.14 3.01
C ASP A 56 -15.20 -20.46 4.25
N GLN A 57 -16.45 -19.99 4.20
CA GLN A 57 -17.13 -19.35 5.34
C GLN A 57 -17.14 -20.17 6.64
N GLN A 58 -17.06 -21.50 6.54
CA GLN A 58 -16.97 -22.39 7.70
C GLN A 58 -15.65 -22.23 8.48
N ARG A 59 -14.64 -21.59 7.88
CA ARG A 59 -13.37 -21.24 8.53
C ARG A 59 -13.41 -19.87 9.22
N CYS A 60 -14.54 -19.17 9.18
CA CYS A 60 -14.70 -17.88 9.85
C CYS A 60 -14.48 -18.05 11.37
N PRO A 61 -13.56 -17.29 11.98
CA PRO A 61 -13.41 -17.25 13.43
C PRO A 61 -14.69 -16.78 14.12
N PHE A 62 -14.86 -17.12 15.40
CA PHE A 62 -16.02 -16.68 16.18
C PHE A 62 -15.99 -15.19 16.51
N GLU A 63 -14.79 -14.61 16.57
CA GLU A 63 -14.53 -13.21 16.89
C GLU A 63 -14.82 -12.25 15.71
N MET A 64 -15.15 -12.79 14.53
CA MET A 64 -15.38 -12.05 13.30
C MET A 64 -16.78 -12.33 12.77
N SER A 65 -17.46 -11.30 12.25
CA SER A 65 -18.73 -11.54 11.58
C SER A 65 -18.52 -12.19 10.21
N LEU A 66 -19.49 -12.99 9.76
CA LEU A 66 -19.40 -13.60 8.42
C LEU A 66 -19.30 -12.53 7.30
N HIS A 67 -19.98 -11.40 7.46
CA HIS A 67 -19.94 -10.31 6.50
C HIS A 67 -18.55 -9.67 6.42
N GLU A 68 -17.89 -9.51 7.56
CA GLU A 68 -16.52 -9.02 7.66
C GLU A 68 -15.51 -10.01 7.09
N PHE A 69 -15.67 -11.30 7.35
CA PHE A 69 -14.84 -12.36 6.76
C PHE A 69 -14.89 -12.34 5.23
N VAL A 70 -16.09 -12.26 4.67
CA VAL A 70 -16.30 -12.18 3.22
C VAL A 70 -15.71 -10.87 2.66
N ALA A 71 -15.99 -9.73 3.28
CA ALA A 71 -15.46 -8.44 2.82
C ALA A 71 -13.92 -8.41 2.83
N PHE A 72 -13.29 -8.94 3.88
CA PHE A 72 -11.84 -9.04 3.98
C PHE A 72 -11.28 -9.94 2.86
N GLY A 73 -11.83 -11.14 2.72
CA GLY A 73 -11.36 -12.10 1.71
C GLY A 73 -11.56 -11.62 0.27
N CYS A 74 -12.66 -10.92 0.01
CA CYS A 74 -13.03 -10.43 -1.32
C CYS A 74 -12.32 -9.12 -1.73
N LEU A 75 -11.71 -8.38 -0.81
CA LEU A 75 -11.05 -7.10 -1.16
C LEU A 75 -9.97 -7.28 -2.23
N ARG A 76 -9.21 -8.37 -2.15
CA ARG A 76 -8.07 -8.67 -3.04
C ARG A 76 -8.33 -9.76 -4.07
N THR A 77 -9.57 -10.20 -4.25
CA THR A 77 -9.88 -11.17 -5.32
C THR A 77 -9.62 -10.55 -6.69
N GLY A 78 -8.82 -11.21 -7.51
CA GLY A 78 -8.54 -10.80 -8.89
C GLY A 78 -7.69 -9.53 -9.04
N ASN A 79 -6.56 -9.66 -9.74
CA ASN A 79 -5.60 -8.56 -9.95
C ASN A 79 -6.24 -7.29 -10.54
N ARG A 80 -7.05 -7.41 -11.60
CA ARG A 80 -7.63 -6.25 -12.32
C ARG A 80 -8.77 -5.57 -11.56
N VAL A 81 -9.49 -6.30 -10.71
CA VAL A 81 -10.71 -5.82 -10.04
C VAL A 81 -10.47 -5.34 -8.60
N GLN A 82 -9.35 -5.74 -7.99
CA GLN A 82 -8.93 -5.35 -6.65
C GLN A 82 -9.10 -3.86 -6.33
N ARG A 83 -8.80 -2.95 -7.26
CA ARG A 83 -8.98 -1.49 -7.04
C ARG A 83 -10.44 -1.07 -6.93
N HIS A 84 -11.33 -1.72 -7.67
CA HIS A 84 -12.77 -1.50 -7.56
C HIS A 84 -13.30 -2.06 -6.24
N ASN A 85 -12.82 -3.23 -5.83
CA ASN A 85 -13.19 -3.84 -4.55
C ASN A 85 -12.75 -2.96 -3.38
N MET A 86 -11.52 -2.45 -3.40
CA MET A 86 -11.03 -1.50 -2.41
C MET A 86 -11.91 -0.25 -2.28
N ILE A 87 -12.35 0.35 -3.40
CA ILE A 87 -13.23 1.52 -3.39
C ILE A 87 -14.64 1.18 -2.91
N ARG A 88 -15.16 0.01 -3.31
CA ARG A 88 -16.42 -0.50 -2.80
C ARG A 88 -16.38 -0.64 -1.28
N GLU A 89 -15.31 -1.20 -0.73
CA GLU A 89 -15.15 -1.35 0.71
C GLU A 89 -15.03 0.00 1.44
N LEU A 90 -14.34 0.98 0.86
CA LEU A 90 -14.32 2.35 1.38
C LEU A 90 -15.73 2.96 1.47
N ALA A 91 -16.56 2.71 0.44
CA ALA A 91 -17.94 3.20 0.39
C ALA A 91 -18.87 2.47 1.36
N LEU A 92 -18.74 1.15 1.48
CA LEU A 92 -19.57 0.33 2.37
C LEU A 92 -19.16 0.46 3.85
N SER A 93 -17.88 0.76 4.13
CA SER A 93 -17.32 0.82 5.49
C SER A 93 -17.65 -0.41 6.33
N THR A 94 -17.69 -1.59 5.69
CA THR A 94 -17.92 -2.88 6.35
C THR A 94 -16.74 -3.28 7.24
N LEU A 95 -15.54 -3.01 6.76
CA LEU A 95 -14.29 -3.27 7.46
C LEU A 95 -13.94 -2.06 8.34
N SER A 96 -13.73 -2.30 9.64
CA SER A 96 -13.20 -1.29 10.55
C SER A 96 -11.74 -0.97 10.22
N MET A 97 -11.50 0.13 9.51
CA MET A 97 -10.15 0.55 9.12
C MET A 97 -9.24 0.90 10.31
N ASN A 98 -9.79 1.01 11.52
CA ASN A 98 -9.00 1.22 12.73
C ASN A 98 -8.33 -0.07 13.22
N GLU A 99 -8.71 -1.23 12.68
CA GLU A 99 -8.03 -2.49 12.93
C GLU A 99 -6.76 -2.59 12.08
N GLU A 100 -5.64 -2.94 12.71
CA GLU A 100 -4.34 -2.99 12.06
C GLU A 100 -4.34 -3.95 10.86
N ALA A 101 -4.94 -5.14 11.01
CA ALA A 101 -5.04 -6.15 9.97
C ALA A 101 -5.75 -5.64 8.70
N ILE A 102 -6.81 -4.85 8.87
CA ILE A 102 -7.53 -4.22 7.76
C ILE A 102 -6.63 -3.16 7.11
N GLY A 103 -5.93 -2.35 7.90
CA GLY A 103 -4.93 -1.42 7.38
C GLY A 103 -3.85 -2.12 6.55
N VAL A 104 -3.35 -3.29 6.98
CA VAL A 104 -2.39 -4.12 6.24
C VAL A 104 -2.98 -4.57 4.90
N LEU A 105 -4.23 -5.05 4.90
CA LEU A 105 -4.92 -5.49 3.69
C LEU A 105 -5.00 -4.37 2.63
N PHE A 106 -5.42 -3.16 3.04
CA PHE A 106 -5.47 -2.00 2.15
C PHE A 106 -4.07 -1.57 1.67
N ARG A 107 -3.06 -1.58 2.55
CA ARG A 107 -1.68 -1.28 2.17
C ARG A 107 -1.18 -2.23 1.09
N GLN A 108 -1.45 -3.53 1.24
CA GLN A 108 -1.00 -4.43 0.21
C GLN A 108 -1.75 -4.28 -1.11
N ALA A 109 -3.07 -4.09 -1.07
CA ALA A 109 -3.83 -3.82 -2.28
C ALA A 109 -3.30 -2.56 -3.03
N ALA A 110 -2.88 -1.55 -2.28
CA ALA A 110 -2.29 -0.34 -2.84
C ALA A 110 -0.91 -0.59 -3.48
N TRP A 111 -0.11 -1.49 -2.91
CA TRP A 111 1.28 -1.76 -3.33
C TRP A 111 1.44 -3.04 -4.15
N GLU A 112 0.35 -3.64 -4.63
CA GLU A 112 0.37 -4.88 -5.40
C GLU A 112 1.30 -4.77 -6.63
N SER A 113 2.40 -5.53 -6.59
CA SER A 113 3.33 -5.67 -7.71
C SER A 113 2.82 -6.76 -8.65
N SER A 114 1.76 -6.45 -9.39
CA SER A 114 1.21 -7.32 -10.42
C SER A 114 2.07 -7.35 -11.69
N THR A 115 1.77 -8.26 -12.61
CA THR A 115 2.45 -8.37 -13.89
C THR A 115 2.41 -7.04 -14.66
N PRO A 116 3.49 -6.69 -15.39
CA PRO A 116 3.46 -5.54 -16.30
C PRO A 116 2.33 -5.68 -17.32
N SER A 117 1.67 -4.57 -17.64
CA SER A 117 0.78 -4.52 -18.80
C SER A 117 1.62 -4.33 -20.06
N PRO A 118 1.35 -5.05 -21.17
CA PRO A 118 2.06 -4.83 -22.43
C PRO A 118 1.76 -3.46 -23.04
N ASP A 119 0.59 -2.87 -22.73
CA ASP A 119 0.06 -1.67 -23.39
C ASP A 119 0.06 -0.42 -22.48
N SER A 120 0.68 -0.48 -21.30
CA SER A 120 0.68 0.63 -20.34
C SER A 120 1.92 0.63 -19.44
N GLU A 121 2.34 1.82 -19.00
CA GLU A 121 3.34 1.98 -17.94
C GLU A 121 2.82 1.50 -16.58
N LEU A 122 1.49 1.40 -16.42
CA LEU A 122 0.86 0.86 -15.23
C LEU A 122 0.87 -0.68 -15.24
N ARG A 123 1.08 -1.26 -14.06
CA ARG A 123 0.90 -2.70 -13.84
C ARG A 123 -0.59 -3.08 -13.94
N GLU A 124 -0.86 -4.34 -14.25
CA GLU A 124 -2.21 -4.89 -14.45
C GLU A 124 -3.21 -4.55 -13.34
N ALA A 125 -2.78 -4.60 -12.08
CA ALA A 125 -3.62 -4.28 -10.92
C ALA A 125 -3.92 -2.79 -10.76
N HIS A 126 -3.30 -1.92 -11.56
CA HIS A 126 -3.44 -0.46 -11.46
C HIS A 126 -3.98 0.16 -12.75
N LEU A 127 -4.14 -0.64 -13.82
CA LEU A 127 -4.74 -0.22 -15.09
C LEU A 127 -6.09 0.46 -14.94
N ALA A 128 -6.84 0.12 -13.87
CA ALA A 128 -8.06 0.82 -13.53
C ALA A 128 -7.83 2.35 -13.58
N PHE A 129 -6.80 2.90 -12.94
CA PHE A 129 -6.59 4.36 -12.87
C PHE A 129 -6.31 5.06 -14.21
N ALA A 130 -5.98 4.36 -15.29
CA ALA A 130 -5.65 4.97 -16.58
C ALA A 130 -6.87 5.57 -17.31
N HIS A 131 -8.05 4.96 -17.16
CA HIS A 131 -9.17 5.20 -18.10
C HIS A 131 -10.51 5.52 -17.42
N ASN A 132 -10.55 5.66 -16.10
CA ASN A 132 -11.81 5.82 -15.38
C ASN A 132 -11.73 6.92 -14.31
N GLY A 133 -12.86 7.57 -14.02
CA GLY A 133 -13.02 8.50 -12.89
C GLY A 133 -12.89 7.83 -11.50
N LEU A 134 -12.30 6.64 -11.46
CA LEU A 134 -12.06 5.87 -10.24
C LEU A 134 -11.07 6.58 -9.33
N GLY A 135 -10.08 7.29 -9.90
CA GLY A 135 -9.20 8.18 -9.14
C GLY A 135 -9.97 9.25 -8.38
N ASP A 136 -10.89 9.92 -9.06
CA ASP A 136 -11.74 10.97 -8.47
C ASP A 136 -12.67 10.42 -7.38
N ARG A 137 -13.25 9.23 -7.60
CA ARG A 137 -14.08 8.51 -6.63
C ARG A 137 -13.29 8.05 -5.43
N LEU A 138 -12.08 7.52 -5.63
CA LEU A 138 -11.20 7.14 -4.54
C LEU A 138 -10.94 8.35 -3.64
N LEU A 139 -10.51 9.47 -4.21
CA LEU A 139 -10.24 10.69 -3.45
C LEU A 139 -11.48 11.22 -2.73
N GLU A 140 -12.66 11.15 -3.35
CA GLU A 140 -13.93 11.51 -2.71
C GLU A 140 -14.19 10.68 -1.44
N TYR A 141 -14.07 9.35 -1.52
CA TYR A 141 -14.27 8.48 -0.35
C TYR A 141 -13.18 8.66 0.71
N LEU A 142 -11.93 8.89 0.30
CA LEU A 142 -10.84 9.19 1.25
C LEU A 142 -11.12 10.50 2.01
N ASP A 143 -11.55 11.56 1.32
CA ASP A 143 -11.89 12.85 1.94
C ASP A 143 -13.09 12.75 2.88
N GLN A 144 -14.12 12.00 2.51
CA GLN A 144 -15.29 11.73 3.35
C GLN A 144 -14.88 10.97 4.62
N LYS A 145 -14.09 9.90 4.46
CA LYS A 145 -13.63 9.10 5.60
C LYS A 145 -12.74 9.92 6.53
N LEU A 146 -11.82 10.72 5.98
CA LEU A 146 -11.00 11.64 6.77
C LEU A 146 -11.87 12.60 7.59
N GLY A 147 -12.89 13.21 6.95
CA GLY A 147 -13.83 14.09 7.65
C GLY A 147 -14.58 13.42 8.80
N SER A 148 -14.91 12.13 8.65
CA SER A 148 -15.60 11.37 9.72
C SER A 148 -14.71 11.10 10.94
N ILE A 149 -13.39 11.01 10.76
CA ILE A 149 -12.46 10.66 11.84
C ILE A 149 -11.75 11.86 12.43
N GLU A 150 -11.80 13.05 11.81
CA GLU A 150 -11.02 14.24 12.18
C GLU A 150 -11.08 14.65 13.66
N ALA A 151 -12.18 14.35 14.35
CA ALA A 151 -12.37 14.65 15.77
C ALA A 151 -11.99 13.48 16.71
N ASN A 152 -11.59 12.33 16.18
CA ASN A 152 -11.31 11.11 16.93
C ASN A 152 -9.88 10.63 16.66
N TRP A 153 -8.92 11.06 17.49
CA TRP A 153 -7.53 10.66 17.38
C TRP A 153 -7.29 9.16 17.55
N ASN A 154 -8.25 8.42 18.12
CA ASN A 154 -8.14 6.97 18.28
C ASN A 154 -8.18 6.24 16.92
N GLU A 155 -8.66 6.90 15.86
CA GLU A 155 -8.72 6.40 14.47
C GLU A 155 -7.39 6.54 13.71
N HIS A 156 -6.27 6.45 14.42
CA HIS A 156 -4.93 6.65 13.85
C HIS A 156 -4.53 5.58 12.82
N HIS A 157 -4.96 4.32 12.97
CA HIS A 157 -4.75 3.30 11.94
C HIS A 157 -5.54 3.60 10.66
N THR A 158 -6.77 4.10 10.81
CA THR A 158 -7.58 4.59 9.69
C THR A 158 -6.84 5.71 8.97
N LEU A 159 -6.42 6.76 9.69
CA LEU A 159 -5.70 7.89 9.11
C LEU A 159 -4.44 7.44 8.36
N HIS A 160 -3.61 6.57 8.97
CA HIS A 160 -2.41 6.04 8.33
C HIS A 160 -2.73 5.32 7.00
N THR A 161 -3.78 4.51 6.99
CA THR A 161 -4.25 3.82 5.78
C THR A 161 -4.71 4.82 4.72
N LEU A 162 -5.51 5.83 5.09
CA LEU A 162 -5.97 6.87 4.17
C LEU A 162 -4.79 7.65 3.55
N VAL A 163 -3.77 7.98 4.34
CA VAL A 163 -2.55 8.66 3.84
C VAL A 163 -1.83 7.80 2.81
N ILE A 164 -1.63 6.50 3.08
CA ILE A 164 -0.97 5.60 2.13
C ILE A 164 -1.76 5.47 0.84
N LEU A 165 -3.09 5.34 0.92
CA LEU A 165 -3.95 5.29 -0.25
C LEU A 165 -3.88 6.59 -1.06
N GLY A 166 -3.86 7.75 -0.40
CA GLY A 166 -3.72 9.05 -1.07
C GLY A 166 -2.35 9.26 -1.72
N LEU A 167 -1.25 8.86 -1.05
CA LEU A 167 0.10 8.87 -1.62
C LEU A 167 0.18 7.94 -2.83
N ARG A 168 -0.41 6.76 -2.73
CA ARG A 168 -0.43 5.81 -3.85
C ARG A 168 -1.26 6.34 -5.01
N ALA A 169 -2.41 6.95 -4.75
CA ALA A 169 -3.21 7.63 -5.76
C ALA A 169 -2.37 8.73 -6.45
N LEU A 170 -1.71 9.60 -5.69
CA LEU A 170 -0.84 10.64 -6.24
C LEU A 170 0.25 10.08 -7.16
N SER A 171 0.81 8.91 -6.86
CA SER A 171 1.84 8.29 -7.70
C SER A 171 1.33 7.65 -9.00
N LEU A 172 0.02 7.41 -9.11
CA LEU A 172 -0.60 6.70 -10.24
C LEU A 172 -1.49 7.60 -11.11
N LEU A 173 -1.83 8.79 -10.65
CA LEU A 173 -2.71 9.72 -11.33
C LEU A 173 -1.91 10.70 -12.17
N GLU A 174 -2.34 10.91 -13.42
CA GLU A 174 -1.68 11.81 -14.37
C GLU A 174 -2.44 13.14 -14.56
N GLY A 175 -3.75 13.15 -14.29
CA GLY A 175 -4.60 14.32 -14.49
C GLY A 175 -4.32 15.44 -13.48
N PHE A 176 -4.01 16.65 -13.95
CA PHE A 176 -3.66 17.80 -13.10
C PHE A 176 -4.69 18.06 -11.99
N SER A 177 -5.98 18.07 -12.32
CA SER A 177 -7.06 18.29 -11.34
C SER A 177 -7.11 17.20 -10.27
N THR A 178 -6.98 15.93 -10.65
CA THR A 178 -7.00 14.80 -9.70
C THR A 178 -5.72 14.77 -8.85
N VAL A 179 -4.58 15.14 -9.41
CA VAL A 179 -3.31 15.34 -8.67
C VAL A 179 -3.45 16.45 -7.64
N GLU A 180 -4.02 17.60 -8.01
CA GLU A 180 -4.26 18.71 -7.08
C GLU A 180 -5.19 18.32 -5.94
N ARG A 181 -6.25 17.56 -6.24
CA ARG A 181 -7.15 16.99 -5.23
C ARG A 181 -6.41 16.04 -4.28
N ALA A 182 -5.59 15.13 -4.81
CA ALA A 182 -4.78 14.23 -3.99
C ALA A 182 -3.83 15.00 -3.06
N VAL A 183 -3.13 16.02 -3.57
CA VAL A 183 -2.27 16.90 -2.78
C VAL A 183 -3.06 17.63 -1.69
N THR A 184 -4.26 18.10 -2.00
CA THR A 184 -5.13 18.79 -1.04
C THR A 184 -5.59 17.86 0.08
N PHE A 185 -6.06 16.67 -0.27
CA PHE A 185 -6.41 15.60 0.68
C PHE A 185 -5.24 15.28 1.62
N LEU A 186 -4.03 15.14 1.06
CA LEU A 186 -2.82 14.83 1.83
C LEU A 186 -2.40 15.97 2.78
N ARG A 187 -2.54 17.24 2.35
CA ARG A 187 -2.31 18.40 3.23
C ARG A 187 -3.31 18.44 4.38
N ARG A 188 -4.59 18.14 4.10
CA ARG A 188 -5.63 18.06 5.13
C ARG A 188 -5.32 16.95 6.13
N SER A 189 -4.97 15.76 5.64
CA SER A 189 -4.55 14.62 6.48
C SER A 189 -3.41 15.01 7.42
N ARG A 190 -2.38 15.68 6.90
CA ARG A 190 -1.25 16.20 7.69
C ARG A 190 -1.68 17.17 8.78
N LYS A 191 -2.58 18.11 8.46
CA LYS A 191 -3.12 19.07 9.43
C LYS A 191 -3.88 18.36 10.54
N THR A 192 -4.68 17.36 10.19
CA THR A 192 -5.40 16.51 11.15
C THR A 192 -4.44 15.75 12.05
N SER A 193 -3.39 15.12 11.49
CA SER A 193 -2.36 14.43 12.28
C SER A 193 -1.67 15.36 13.27
N LEU A 194 -1.28 16.56 12.82
CA LEU A 194 -0.60 17.54 13.66
C LEU A 194 -1.48 18.00 14.82
N LYS A 195 -2.75 18.29 14.52
CA LYS A 195 -3.73 18.65 15.56
C LYS A 195 -3.87 17.54 16.60
N TRP A 196 -3.96 16.28 16.18
CA TRP A 196 -4.02 15.16 17.12
C TRP A 196 -2.76 15.06 17.98
N CYS A 197 -1.58 15.27 17.41
CA CYS A 197 -0.34 15.32 18.19
C CYS A 197 -0.34 16.45 19.23
N GLU A 198 -0.84 17.65 18.86
CA GLU A 198 -0.97 18.79 19.78
C GLU A 198 -1.96 18.48 20.91
N ASP A 199 -3.14 17.94 20.59
CA ASP A 199 -4.18 17.57 21.55
C ASP A 199 -3.68 16.48 22.52
N LEU A 200 -2.98 15.46 22.01
CA LEU A 200 -2.37 14.40 22.83
C LEU A 200 -1.24 14.94 23.71
N ALA A 201 -0.38 15.82 23.18
CA ALA A 201 0.72 16.43 23.94
C ALA A 201 0.22 17.33 25.09
N ALA A 202 -0.86 18.08 24.86
CA ALA A 202 -1.50 18.87 25.92
C ALA A 202 -2.04 17.97 27.04
N THR A 203 -2.58 16.80 26.67
CA THR A 203 -3.13 15.84 27.63
C THR A 203 -2.04 15.14 28.44
N LEU A 204 -0.89 14.83 27.82
CA LEU A 204 0.27 14.19 28.45
C LEU A 204 0.81 14.92 29.68
N GLY A 205 0.76 16.26 29.68
CA GLY A 205 1.22 17.07 30.81
C GLY A 205 0.39 16.91 32.09
N THR A 206 -0.76 16.23 32.00
CA THR A 206 -1.75 16.10 33.09
C THR A 206 -1.93 14.66 33.61
N GLN A 207 -1.27 13.66 33.01
CA GLN A 207 -1.55 12.23 33.27
C GLN A 207 -0.39 11.47 33.94
N THR A 208 -0.72 10.33 34.55
CA THR A 208 0.19 9.41 35.25
C THR A 208 1.02 8.53 34.30
N ASP A 209 2.17 8.06 34.78
CA ASP A 209 3.27 7.45 34.00
C ASP A 209 2.89 6.34 32.99
N ALA A 210 1.89 5.50 33.27
CA ALA A 210 1.52 4.39 32.37
C ALA A 210 0.70 4.85 31.14
N HIS A 211 -0.23 5.79 31.34
CA HIS A 211 -0.98 6.41 30.24
C HIS A 211 -0.05 7.26 29.37
N SER A 212 0.93 7.90 30.01
CA SER A 212 1.91 8.74 29.32
C SER A 212 2.76 7.98 28.32
N LYS A 213 3.16 6.74 28.61
CA LYS A 213 3.93 5.90 27.65
C LYS A 213 3.11 5.50 26.42
N THR A 214 1.85 5.13 26.62
CA THR A 214 0.95 4.74 25.52
C THR A 214 0.66 5.93 24.61
N GLN A 215 0.38 7.10 25.20
CA GLN A 215 0.18 8.34 24.46
C GLN A 215 1.44 8.80 23.72
N GLN A 216 2.64 8.63 24.29
CA GLN A 216 3.90 8.91 23.59
C GLN A 216 4.08 8.02 22.35
N LEU A 217 3.79 6.72 22.46
CA LEU A 217 3.86 5.82 21.31
C LEU A 217 2.86 6.22 20.21
N LEU A 218 1.64 6.62 20.58
CA LEU A 218 0.64 7.12 19.63
C LEU A 218 1.10 8.38 18.90
N ILE A 219 1.72 9.33 19.60
CA ILE A 219 2.29 10.54 18.97
C ILE A 219 3.38 10.16 17.96
N VAL A 220 4.24 9.20 18.27
CA VAL A 220 5.27 8.71 17.33
C VAL A 220 4.63 8.06 16.09
N ASN A 221 3.61 7.21 16.29
CA ASN A 221 2.92 6.54 15.18
C ASN A 221 2.19 7.54 14.26
N ILE A 222 1.47 8.52 14.84
CA ILE A 222 0.84 9.62 14.09
C ILE A 222 1.92 10.48 13.41
N GLY A 223 3.05 10.71 14.08
CA GLY A 223 4.23 11.38 13.51
C GLY A 223 4.85 10.64 12.32
N GLY A 224 4.78 9.30 12.28
CA GLY A 224 5.18 8.49 11.14
C GLY A 224 4.42 8.87 9.86
N CYS A 225 3.10 9.13 9.97
CA CYS A 225 2.29 9.61 8.86
C CYS A 225 2.84 10.94 8.30
N LEU A 226 3.30 11.86 9.16
CA LEU A 226 3.88 13.14 8.75
C LEU A 226 5.18 12.96 7.95
N SER A 227 5.97 11.94 8.28
CA SER A 227 7.26 11.65 7.63
C SER A 227 7.12 11.03 6.24
N THR A 228 6.04 10.28 5.98
CA THR A 228 5.79 9.67 4.65
C THR A 228 5.64 10.71 3.53
N TYR A 229 5.35 11.97 3.86
CA TYR A 229 5.26 13.08 2.90
C TYR A 229 6.61 13.64 2.43
N VAL A 230 7.71 13.35 3.11
CA VAL A 230 9.02 13.98 2.81
C VAL A 230 9.67 13.38 1.56
N CYS A 231 9.21 12.21 1.09
CA CYS A 231 9.85 11.51 -0.02
C CYS A 231 9.50 12.06 -1.42
N SER A 232 8.50 12.93 -1.58
CA SER A 232 8.04 13.36 -2.92
C SER A 232 8.74 14.61 -3.49
N ARG A 233 9.85 15.08 -2.92
CA ARG A 233 10.58 16.24 -3.47
C ARG A 233 12.11 16.16 -3.45
N ALA A 234 12.69 14.99 -3.19
CA ALA A 234 14.14 14.78 -3.18
C ALA A 234 14.55 13.64 -4.13
N ALA A 235 14.24 13.77 -5.42
CA ALA A 235 14.88 12.96 -6.47
C ALA A 235 14.81 13.68 -7.83
N ALA A 236 15.52 14.80 -7.93
CA ALA A 236 16.05 15.23 -9.23
C ALA A 236 17.51 15.68 -9.05
N PRO A 237 18.46 14.75 -8.93
CA PRO A 237 19.84 15.06 -9.25
C PRO A 237 19.94 15.09 -10.78
N SER A 238 20.19 16.27 -11.32
CA SER A 238 20.77 16.43 -12.65
C SER A 238 22.14 15.74 -12.66
N THR A 239 22.22 14.54 -13.23
CA THR A 239 23.50 13.89 -13.52
C THR A 239 23.64 13.70 -15.02
N SER A 240 24.66 14.38 -15.55
CA SER A 240 25.16 14.30 -16.91
C SER A 240 25.50 12.85 -17.31
N PRO A 241 25.44 12.51 -18.61
CA PRO A 241 25.75 11.17 -19.08
C PRO A 241 27.23 10.85 -18.83
N GLY A 242 27.48 9.91 -17.92
CA GLY A 242 28.78 9.31 -17.71
C GLY A 242 29.23 8.58 -18.97
N LYS A 243 30.40 8.97 -19.49
CA LYS A 243 31.07 8.34 -20.62
C LYS A 243 31.29 6.85 -20.34
N LEU A 244 30.67 5.97 -21.13
CA LEU A 244 31.16 4.60 -21.31
C LEU A 244 32.48 4.67 -22.07
N SER A 245 33.57 4.22 -21.45
CA SER A 245 34.83 4.02 -22.15
C SER A 245 34.75 2.76 -22.99
N SER A 246 34.96 2.90 -24.29
CA SER A 246 35.21 1.79 -25.21
C SER A 246 36.69 1.40 -25.13
N ARG A 247 36.96 0.09 -25.21
CA ARG A 247 38.31 -0.48 -25.23
C ARG A 247 38.98 -0.21 -26.59
N PRO A 248 40.30 0.09 -26.66
CA PRO A 248 40.99 0.25 -27.93
C PRO A 248 41.11 -1.10 -28.66
N PRO A 249 41.22 -1.11 -30.01
CA PRO A 249 41.32 -2.33 -30.80
C PRO A 249 42.68 -2.98 -30.56
N THR A 250 42.69 -4.26 -30.18
CA THR A 250 43.91 -5.07 -30.21
C THR A 250 44.23 -5.42 -31.66
N SER A 251 45.30 -4.82 -32.16
CA SER A 251 46.03 -5.23 -33.35
C SER A 251 46.73 -6.58 -33.14
N GLY A 252 46.64 -7.45 -34.14
CA GLY A 252 47.43 -8.68 -34.33
C GLY A 252 46.77 -9.45 -35.47
N VAL A 253 47.11 -9.22 -36.74
CA VAL A 253 48.31 -9.68 -37.47
C VAL A 253 48.51 -11.19 -37.31
N HIS A 254 48.43 -11.84 -38.48
CA HIS A 254 48.69 -13.24 -38.83
C HIS A 254 49.53 -14.09 -37.87
#